data_AF-A0A918NVM4-F1
#
_entry.id   AF-A0A918NVM4-F1
#
_cell.length_a   1.000
_cell.length_b   1.000
_cell.length_c   1.000
_cell.angle_alpha   90.00
_cell.angle_beta   90.00
_cell.angle_gamma   90.00
#
_symmetry.space_group_name_H-M   'P 1'
#
loop_
_entity.id
_entity.type
_entity.pdbx_description
1 polymer ?
#
loop_
_entity_poly.entity_id
_entity_poly.type
_entity_poly.pdbx_seq_one_letter_code
_entity_poly.pdbx_strand_id
1 'polypeptide(L)'
;MSVRGLSSCRAVLGAGGGRCGVVLREGPFTRAGGHSGWQPLGEDHGYLSASQPAAGRVTADAATDLYVLGEDLGDDDQDMRAFFHRGGTDVARVAGAVRVPDDGGHQVGGGPVTAVADFDKDGYGDLAIGRGQEQPDGARGYVTVQYGGAAGPDTAREPVRFTQDTAGVPGASEEGDRFGAAVAAGDVDGDGYADLAVGSPGEDLADKRDGGMVTVLLGRAGGLSGSGAKAYDQNTSGAAGAIENDDLFGLNLKFADFLHLARRSLPPVTRRSLPHDPVVRPPARPPACPSGRTTGRRTRPLHRPYARSTSHVRRAALGRAPVLCHDRVVADVSKILNRADLLLDLLGPVVGAVLLMTGVDTYRDGGSMAWPLMGAVLLLGSLWVLLRRVRSRRGRPGPSA
;
A
#
# COMPACT_ATOMS: atom_id res chain seq x y z
N MET A 1 2.61 30.19 0.63
CA MET A 1 1.26 30.11 0.04
C MET A 1 0.71 28.73 0.42
N SER A 2 -0.38 28.65 1.19
CA SER A 2 -0.96 27.36 1.58
C SER A 2 -2.06 27.02 0.58
N VAL A 3 -1.76 26.25 -0.45
CA VAL A 3 -2.79 25.77 -1.37
C VAL A 3 -3.52 24.61 -0.69
N ARG A 4 -4.82 24.79 -0.41
CA ARG A 4 -5.72 23.67 -0.12
C ARG A 4 -6.66 23.55 -1.30
N GLY A 5 -6.45 22.55 -2.15
CA GLY A 5 -7.45 22.14 -3.12
C GLY A 5 -8.67 21.63 -2.38
N LEU A 6 -9.81 22.29 -2.57
CA LEU A 6 -11.11 21.76 -2.14
C LEU A 6 -11.85 21.42 -3.42
N SER A 7 -12.17 20.14 -3.61
CA SER A 7 -13.17 19.73 -4.58
C SER A 7 -14.53 20.22 -4.10
N SER A 8 -15.26 20.93 -4.95
CA SER A 8 -16.65 21.27 -4.66
C SER A 8 -17.49 21.09 -5.92
N CYS A 9 -18.33 20.07 -5.94
CA CYS A 9 -19.43 20.01 -6.89
C CYS A 9 -20.48 21.03 -6.47
N ARG A 10 -20.62 22.11 -7.25
CA ARG A 10 -21.79 22.99 -7.14
C ARG A 10 -22.68 22.72 -8.34
N ALA A 11 -23.80 22.03 -8.11
CA ALA A 11 -24.93 22.10 -9.02
C ALA A 11 -25.48 23.54 -8.98
N VAL A 12 -25.00 24.38 -9.91
CA VAL A 12 -25.67 25.67 -10.18
C VAL A 12 -26.89 25.34 -11.00
N LEU A 13 -28.04 25.19 -10.34
CA LEU A 13 -29.34 25.14 -11.01
C LEU A 13 -29.63 26.54 -11.58
N GLY A 14 -29.21 26.74 -12.83
CA GLY A 14 -29.42 27.98 -13.57
C GLY A 14 -28.80 27.92 -14.96
N ALA A 15 -29.55 27.42 -15.93
CA ALA A 15 -29.33 27.52 -17.38
C ALA A 15 -27.86 27.38 -17.87
N GLY A 16 -27.36 26.14 -17.87
CA GLY A 16 -26.06 25.75 -18.44
C GLY A 16 -25.48 24.58 -17.64
N GLY A 17 -25.21 23.44 -18.29
CA GLY A 17 -24.86 22.15 -17.68
C GLY A 17 -23.88 22.25 -16.50
N GLY A 18 -24.13 21.47 -15.43
CA GLY A 18 -23.35 21.52 -14.20
C GLY A 18 -21.93 20.99 -14.41
N ARG A 19 -20.93 21.87 -14.44
CA ARG A 19 -19.51 21.50 -14.58
C ARG A 19 -18.92 21.07 -13.24
N CYS A 20 -18.19 19.95 -13.22
CA CYS A 20 -17.27 19.57 -12.14
C CYS A 20 -15.92 20.25 -12.38
N GLY A 21 -15.23 20.69 -11.32
CA GLY A 21 -13.95 21.39 -11.49
C GLY A 21 -13.23 21.70 -10.17
N VAL A 22 -12.02 22.24 -10.28
CA VAL A 22 -11.18 22.64 -9.13
C VAL A 22 -11.33 24.13 -8.86
N VAL A 23 -11.33 24.50 -7.57
CA VAL A 23 -11.23 25.91 -7.16
C VAL A 23 -9.96 26.14 -6.34
N LEU A 24 -9.27 27.22 -6.66
CA LEU A 24 -8.20 27.76 -5.83
C LEU A 24 -8.82 28.71 -4.80
N ARG A 25 -8.55 28.47 -3.51
CA ARG A 25 -8.86 29.44 -2.46
C ARG A 25 -7.60 30.15 -2.02
N GLU A 26 -7.70 31.46 -1.88
CA GLU A 26 -6.55 32.32 -1.60
C GLU A 26 -6.49 32.71 -0.13
N GLY A 27 -5.28 32.69 0.41
CA GLY A 27 -5.01 33.12 1.77
C GLY A 27 -4.95 34.64 1.92
N PRO A 28 -4.93 35.14 3.17
CA PRO A 28 -4.77 34.38 4.40
C PRO A 28 -6.04 33.59 4.80
N PHE A 29 -5.83 32.39 5.34
CA PHE A 29 -6.91 31.58 5.93
C PHE A 29 -7.07 31.91 7.40
N THR A 30 -8.28 32.22 7.84
CA THR A 30 -8.58 32.44 9.25
C THR A 30 -8.98 31.14 9.94
N ARG A 31 -8.92 31.08 11.27
CA ARG A 31 -9.42 29.92 12.04
C ARG A 31 -10.92 29.64 11.82
N ALA A 32 -11.68 30.66 11.41
CA ALA A 32 -13.09 30.52 11.05
C ALA A 32 -13.31 30.06 9.60
N GLY A 33 -12.23 29.77 8.85
CA GLY A 33 -12.30 29.37 7.45
C GLY A 33 -12.43 30.53 6.46
N GLY A 34 -12.30 31.78 6.92
CA GLY A 34 -12.28 32.95 6.04
C GLY A 34 -11.07 32.91 5.10
N HIS A 35 -11.25 33.40 3.88
CA HIS A 35 -10.24 33.45 2.82
C HIS A 35 -10.38 34.78 2.07
N SER A 36 -9.33 35.22 1.38
CA SER A 36 -9.29 36.53 0.70
C SER A 36 -10.00 36.52 -0.66
N GLY A 37 -10.11 35.35 -1.27
CA GLY A 37 -10.71 35.17 -2.58
C GLY A 37 -10.82 33.70 -2.95
N TRP A 38 -11.48 33.43 -4.07
CA TRP A 38 -11.44 32.14 -4.74
C TRP A 38 -11.56 32.35 -6.24
N GLN A 39 -11.01 31.43 -7.01
CA GLN A 39 -11.13 31.40 -8.46
C GLN A 39 -11.20 29.95 -8.97
N PRO A 40 -11.95 29.67 -10.04
CA PRO A 40 -11.86 28.37 -10.71
C PRO A 40 -10.45 28.17 -11.27
N LEU A 41 -9.94 26.94 -11.18
CA LEU A 41 -8.74 26.51 -11.90
C LEU A 41 -9.20 25.75 -13.14
N GLY A 42 -8.74 26.23 -14.30
CA GLY A 42 -9.01 25.71 -15.64
C GLY A 42 -10.48 25.61 -16.01
N GLU A 43 -10.97 26.60 -16.76
CA GLU A 43 -12.30 26.54 -17.38
C GLU A 43 -12.37 25.51 -18.53
N ASP A 44 -11.21 25.01 -18.97
CA ASP A 44 -11.03 24.08 -20.10
C ASP A 44 -10.76 22.62 -19.68
N HIS A 45 -10.87 22.28 -18.39
CA HIS A 45 -10.65 20.89 -17.92
C HIS A 45 -11.72 19.88 -18.37
N GLY A 46 -12.77 20.33 -19.06
CA GLY A 46 -13.92 19.49 -19.37
C GLY A 46 -14.74 19.17 -18.10
N TYR A 47 -15.36 17.99 -18.05
CA TYR A 47 -16.10 17.53 -16.87
C TYR A 47 -15.18 16.73 -15.94
N LEU A 48 -14.09 17.35 -15.47
CA LEU A 48 -13.16 16.67 -14.57
C LEU A 48 -13.71 16.60 -13.14
N SER A 49 -13.99 15.40 -12.68
CA SER A 49 -14.15 15.08 -11.26
C SER A 49 -12.79 14.99 -10.59
N ALA A 50 -12.24 16.15 -10.21
CA ALA A 50 -10.96 16.23 -9.54
C ALA A 50 -11.01 15.51 -8.18
N SER A 51 -10.36 14.35 -8.11
CA SER A 51 -10.28 13.51 -6.92
C SER A 51 -8.99 13.77 -6.14
N GLN A 52 -7.95 14.31 -6.79
CA GLN A 52 -6.62 14.31 -6.19
C GLN A 52 -5.69 15.44 -6.65
N PRO A 53 -5.37 16.38 -5.74
CA PRO A 53 -4.30 17.35 -5.97
C PRO A 53 -2.94 16.83 -5.47
N ALA A 54 -1.88 17.06 -6.24
CA ALA A 54 -0.50 16.93 -5.80
C ALA A 54 0.22 18.27 -5.93
N ALA A 55 1.07 18.62 -4.97
CA ALA A 55 1.80 19.88 -4.99
C ALA A 55 3.29 19.64 -4.71
N GLY A 56 4.14 20.31 -5.47
CA GLY A 56 5.58 20.21 -5.34
C GLY A 56 6.27 21.26 -6.20
N ARG A 57 7.58 21.36 -6.11
CA ARG A 57 8.36 22.23 -7.00
C ARG A 57 8.75 21.40 -8.21
N VAL A 58 8.14 21.66 -9.35
CA VAL A 58 8.34 20.93 -10.60
C VAL A 58 9.06 21.83 -11.61
N THR A 59 9.05 23.15 -11.40
CA THR A 59 9.65 24.15 -12.29
C THR A 59 10.82 24.89 -11.65
N ALA A 60 11.59 25.60 -12.49
CA ALA A 60 12.78 26.35 -12.09
C ALA A 60 12.51 27.59 -11.22
N ASP A 61 11.27 28.08 -11.21
CA ASP A 61 10.92 29.39 -10.62
C ASP A 61 10.78 29.37 -9.10
N ALA A 62 11.08 28.23 -8.49
CA ALA A 62 10.99 27.99 -7.06
C ALA A 62 9.58 28.07 -6.46
N ALA A 63 8.55 28.27 -7.27
CA ALA A 63 7.18 28.23 -6.81
C ALA A 63 6.75 26.78 -6.53
N THR A 64 5.70 26.63 -5.72
CA THR A 64 4.99 25.36 -5.62
C THR A 64 4.03 25.29 -6.80
N ASP A 65 4.22 24.27 -7.63
CA ASP A 65 3.36 23.88 -8.72
C ASP A 65 2.28 22.92 -8.23
N LEU A 66 1.24 22.75 -9.05
CA LEU A 66 0.09 21.91 -8.73
C LEU A 66 -0.20 20.93 -9.88
N TYR A 67 -0.32 19.66 -9.56
CA TYR A 67 -1.00 18.68 -10.40
C TYR A 67 -2.43 18.50 -9.90
N VAL A 68 -3.37 18.48 -10.84
CA VAL A 68 -4.77 18.13 -10.59
C VAL A 68 -5.06 16.84 -11.33
N LEU A 69 -5.41 15.79 -10.59
CA LEU A 69 -5.81 14.51 -11.13
C LEU A 69 -7.29 14.25 -10.83
N GLY A 70 -7.98 13.58 -11.75
CA GLY A 70 -9.39 13.28 -11.62
C GLY A 70 -9.96 12.51 -12.79
N GLU A 71 -11.20 12.09 -12.66
CA GLU A 71 -11.95 11.35 -13.67
C GLU A 71 -12.57 12.34 -14.68
N ASP A 72 -12.31 12.18 -15.97
CA ASP A 72 -13.08 12.90 -16.99
C ASP A 72 -14.45 12.24 -17.13
N LEU A 73 -15.49 13.02 -16.91
CA LEU A 73 -16.88 12.61 -17.06
C LEU A 73 -17.47 13.11 -18.40
N GLY A 74 -16.62 13.63 -19.29
CA GLY A 74 -17.00 14.23 -20.57
C GLY A 74 -17.07 13.25 -21.74
N ASP A 75 -16.49 12.07 -21.60
CA ASP A 75 -16.54 10.94 -22.52
C ASP A 75 -17.22 9.72 -21.88
N ASP A 76 -17.66 8.77 -22.70
CA ASP A 76 -18.30 7.52 -22.25
C ASP A 76 -17.29 6.57 -21.58
N ASP A 77 -16.00 6.82 -21.81
CA ASP A 77 -14.87 6.15 -21.18
C ASP A 77 -14.44 7.03 -19.99
N GLN A 78 -14.71 6.59 -18.75
CA GLN A 78 -14.38 7.33 -17.51
C GLN A 78 -12.86 7.41 -17.27
N ASP A 79 -12.16 8.08 -18.19
CA ASP A 79 -10.71 8.18 -18.22
C ASP A 79 -10.27 9.15 -17.13
N MET A 80 -9.41 8.71 -16.23
CA MET A 80 -8.72 9.66 -15.38
C MET A 80 -7.78 10.53 -16.23
N ARG A 81 -7.41 11.70 -15.71
CA ARG A 81 -6.51 12.66 -16.35
C ARG A 81 -5.67 13.37 -15.30
N ALA A 82 -4.48 13.80 -15.70
CA ALA A 82 -3.60 14.65 -14.90
C ALA A 82 -3.33 15.96 -15.64
N PHE A 83 -3.52 17.08 -14.95
CA PHE A 83 -3.28 18.42 -15.44
C PHE A 83 -2.22 19.11 -14.60
N PHE A 84 -1.18 19.61 -15.26
CA PHE A 84 -0.15 20.43 -14.62
C PHE A 84 -0.54 21.91 -14.63
N HIS A 85 -0.41 22.56 -13.48
CA HIS A 85 -0.53 24.00 -13.29
C HIS A 85 0.78 24.54 -12.72
N ARG A 86 1.44 25.40 -13.49
CA ARG A 86 2.58 26.15 -12.97
C ARG A 86 2.14 27.03 -11.80
N GLY A 87 2.96 27.01 -10.76
CA GLY A 87 2.83 27.85 -9.59
C GLY A 87 3.10 29.34 -9.85
N GLY A 88 3.29 30.07 -8.75
CA GLY A 88 3.69 31.48 -8.78
C GLY A 88 2.56 32.44 -8.46
N THR A 89 2.74 33.72 -8.76
CA THR A 89 1.77 34.78 -8.43
C THR A 89 0.51 34.76 -9.30
N ASP A 90 0.49 33.97 -10.38
CA ASP A 90 -0.59 33.91 -11.38
C ASP A 90 -0.92 32.47 -11.82
N VAL A 91 -1.14 31.56 -10.85
CA VAL A 91 -1.47 30.13 -11.08
C VAL A 91 -2.63 29.92 -12.09
N ALA A 92 -3.54 30.89 -12.19
CA ALA A 92 -4.71 30.83 -13.06
C ALA A 92 -4.45 31.20 -14.54
N ARG A 93 -3.34 31.88 -14.89
CA ARG A 93 -3.09 32.42 -16.24
C ARG A 93 -2.10 31.65 -17.10
N VAL A 94 -1.32 30.73 -16.52
CA VAL A 94 -0.19 30.05 -17.21
C VAL A 94 -0.58 28.63 -17.68
N ALA A 95 -1.88 28.34 -17.79
CA ALA A 95 -2.43 27.03 -18.11
C ALA A 95 -2.18 26.62 -19.59
N GLY A 96 -0.93 26.30 -19.94
CA GLY A 96 -0.68 25.29 -20.94
C GLY A 96 -0.89 23.94 -20.28
N ALA A 97 -2.10 23.41 -20.34
CA ALA A 97 -2.41 22.07 -19.83
C ALA A 97 -1.52 21.04 -20.56
N VAL A 98 -0.45 20.61 -19.91
CA VAL A 98 0.38 19.51 -20.42
C VAL A 98 -0.31 18.21 -20.03
N ARG A 99 -0.80 17.47 -21.03
CA ARG A 99 -1.25 16.09 -20.84
C ARG A 99 -0.03 15.25 -20.49
N VAL A 100 -0.08 14.56 -19.34
CA VAL A 100 0.91 13.54 -18.98
C VAL A 100 0.42 12.23 -19.60
N PRO A 101 1.13 11.62 -20.56
CA PRO A 101 0.76 10.33 -21.17
C PRO A 101 1.13 9.15 -20.26
N ASP A 102 0.49 7.99 -20.44
CA ASP A 102 0.89 6.73 -19.79
C ASP A 102 1.88 5.98 -20.67
N ASP A 103 2.35 4.84 -20.17
CA ASP A 103 3.33 3.98 -20.80
C ASP A 103 2.84 3.21 -22.05
N GLY A 104 1.56 3.34 -22.41
CA GLY A 104 0.94 2.73 -23.58
C GLY A 104 0.43 3.73 -24.63
N GLY A 105 0.54 5.03 -24.38
CA GLY A 105 -0.08 6.06 -25.22
C GLY A 105 -1.61 6.09 -25.11
N HIS A 106 -2.17 5.45 -24.08
CA HIS A 106 -3.59 5.52 -23.72
C HIS A 106 -3.85 6.73 -22.81
N GLN A 107 -5.13 7.06 -22.63
CA GLN A 107 -5.51 8.12 -21.69
C GLN A 107 -5.28 7.61 -20.26
N VAL A 108 -4.49 8.39 -19.54
CA VAL A 108 -3.90 8.06 -18.26
C VAL A 108 -4.95 7.95 -17.19
N GLY A 109 -5.38 6.73 -16.90
CA GLY A 109 -6.07 6.31 -15.67
C GLY A 109 -5.41 6.77 -14.35
N GLY A 110 -5.11 8.07 -14.12
CA GLY A 110 -4.53 8.67 -12.92
C GLY A 110 -4.79 7.84 -11.68
N GLY A 111 -3.73 7.25 -11.15
CA GLY A 111 -3.83 6.46 -9.93
C GLY A 111 -4.25 7.34 -8.74
N PRO A 112 -5.04 6.81 -7.79
CA PRO A 112 -5.60 7.57 -6.67
C PRO A 112 -4.55 8.00 -5.63
N VAL A 113 -3.26 7.75 -5.89
CA VAL A 113 -2.17 8.13 -4.99
C VAL A 113 -0.98 8.68 -5.78
N THR A 114 -0.48 9.84 -5.37
CA THR A 114 0.58 10.58 -6.05
C THR A 114 1.58 11.12 -5.05
N ALA A 115 2.82 11.23 -5.50
CA ALA A 115 3.89 11.91 -4.78
C ALA A 115 4.68 12.79 -5.74
N VAL A 116 5.19 13.92 -5.22
CA VAL A 116 6.10 14.78 -5.99
C VAL A 116 7.41 14.92 -5.22
N ALA A 117 8.51 14.53 -5.84
CA ALA A 117 9.86 14.65 -5.29
C ALA A 117 10.92 14.61 -6.40
N ASP A 118 12.12 15.12 -6.13
CA ASP A 118 13.22 15.17 -7.09
C ASP A 118 14.05 13.87 -6.99
N PHE A 119 13.69 12.86 -7.78
CA PHE A 119 14.28 11.52 -7.68
C PHE A 119 15.63 11.41 -8.40
N ASP A 120 15.90 12.31 -9.36
CA ASP A 120 17.14 12.32 -10.14
C ASP A 120 18.09 13.48 -9.82
N LYS A 121 17.66 14.39 -8.95
CA LYS A 121 18.40 15.53 -8.41
C LYS A 121 18.77 16.56 -9.47
N ASP A 122 17.91 16.72 -10.47
CA ASP A 122 18.09 17.74 -11.50
C ASP A 122 17.58 19.14 -11.06
N GLY A 123 16.95 19.22 -9.89
CA GLY A 123 16.40 20.44 -9.30
C GLY A 123 14.92 20.65 -9.57
N TYR A 124 14.27 19.73 -10.29
CA TYR A 124 12.86 19.72 -10.60
C TYR A 124 12.20 18.50 -9.95
N GLY A 125 11.04 18.69 -9.35
CA GLY A 125 10.27 17.61 -8.77
C GLY A 125 9.59 16.79 -9.85
N ASP A 126 9.63 15.48 -9.67
CA ASP A 126 9.05 14.47 -10.53
C ASP A 126 7.74 13.97 -9.93
N LEU A 127 6.78 13.63 -10.79
CA LEU A 127 5.48 13.09 -10.39
C LEU A 127 5.51 11.55 -10.43
N ALA A 128 5.34 10.92 -9.28
CA ALA A 128 5.03 9.49 -9.17
C ALA A 128 3.51 9.27 -9.03
N ILE A 129 2.97 8.28 -9.74
CA ILE A 129 1.55 7.93 -9.76
C ILE A 129 1.43 6.42 -9.50
N GLY A 130 0.80 6.04 -8.38
CA GLY A 130 0.59 4.64 -8.00
C GLY A 130 -0.75 4.09 -8.47
N ARG A 131 -0.75 2.90 -9.08
CA ARG A 131 -1.88 2.29 -9.79
C ARG A 131 -2.10 0.85 -9.35
N GLY A 132 -2.39 0.67 -8.07
CA GLY A 132 -2.63 -0.67 -7.51
C GLY A 132 -3.96 -1.31 -7.88
N GLN A 133 -4.93 -0.59 -8.47
CA GLN A 133 -6.28 -1.12 -8.74
C GLN A 133 -6.57 -1.27 -10.24
N GLU A 134 -5.56 -1.13 -11.10
CA GLU A 134 -5.78 -1.13 -12.55
C GLU A 134 -6.37 -2.47 -13.02
N GLN A 135 -7.32 -2.39 -13.94
CA GLN A 135 -7.84 -3.52 -14.69
C GLN A 135 -7.55 -3.23 -16.17
N PRO A 136 -7.23 -4.24 -17.00
CA PRO A 136 -7.53 -5.66 -16.83
C PRO A 136 -6.36 -6.53 -16.32
N ASP A 137 -5.33 -5.95 -15.70
CA ASP A 137 -4.12 -6.70 -15.31
C ASP A 137 -4.31 -7.61 -14.07
N GLY A 138 -5.54 -7.73 -13.56
CA GLY A 138 -5.85 -8.51 -12.37
C GLY A 138 -5.48 -7.79 -11.07
N ALA A 139 -5.37 -6.45 -11.09
CA ALA A 139 -4.89 -5.67 -9.96
C ALA A 139 -3.50 -6.09 -9.47
N ARG A 140 -2.62 -6.48 -10.41
CA ARG A 140 -1.18 -6.63 -10.14
C ARG A 140 -0.56 -5.30 -9.75
N GLY A 141 -0.96 -4.27 -10.49
CA GLY A 141 -0.62 -2.89 -10.21
C GLY A 141 0.78 -2.48 -10.65
N TYR A 142 0.98 -1.17 -10.69
CA TYR A 142 2.23 -0.55 -11.13
C TYR A 142 2.36 0.88 -10.60
N VAL A 143 3.53 1.48 -10.78
CA VAL A 143 3.78 2.91 -10.56
C VAL A 143 4.38 3.51 -11.81
N THR A 144 3.94 4.70 -12.21
CA THR A 144 4.61 5.49 -13.25
C THR A 144 5.29 6.71 -12.66
N VAL A 145 6.40 7.12 -13.26
CA VAL A 145 7.18 8.30 -12.87
C VAL A 145 7.35 9.19 -14.09
N GLN A 146 6.76 10.38 -14.04
CA GLN A 146 6.94 11.45 -15.01
C GLN A 146 7.93 12.47 -14.43
N TYR A 147 9.09 12.59 -15.08
CA TYR A 147 10.12 13.51 -14.63
C TYR A 147 9.75 14.97 -14.90
N GLY A 148 10.22 15.84 -14.00
CA GLY A 148 10.10 17.29 -14.10
C GLY A 148 11.12 17.92 -15.03
N GLY A 149 11.09 19.24 -15.11
CA GLY A 149 11.95 20.02 -15.99
C GLY A 149 11.72 21.52 -15.82
N ALA A 150 12.62 22.33 -16.38
CA ALA A 150 12.58 23.80 -16.21
C ALA A 150 11.23 24.44 -16.58
N ALA A 151 10.49 23.83 -17.50
CA ALA A 151 9.20 24.31 -17.96
C ALA A 151 7.98 23.66 -17.27
N GLY A 152 8.17 22.59 -16.50
CA GLY A 152 7.12 21.71 -15.97
C GLY A 152 7.47 20.25 -16.25
N PRO A 153 6.49 19.33 -16.35
CA PRO A 153 6.75 17.95 -16.75
C PRO A 153 7.59 17.88 -18.03
N ASP A 154 8.68 17.11 -18.02
CA ASP A 154 9.50 16.87 -19.21
C ASP A 154 8.84 15.85 -20.12
N THR A 155 8.04 16.33 -21.07
CA THR A 155 7.35 15.49 -22.05
C THR A 155 8.27 14.91 -23.13
N ALA A 156 9.54 15.32 -23.19
CA ALA A 156 10.51 14.73 -24.09
C ALA A 156 11.14 13.46 -23.51
N ARG A 157 11.04 13.27 -22.18
CA ARG A 157 11.46 12.07 -21.47
C ARG A 157 10.27 11.14 -21.29
N GLU A 158 10.42 9.90 -21.76
CA GLU A 158 9.42 8.86 -21.57
C GLU A 158 9.21 8.60 -20.06
N PRO A 159 7.95 8.51 -19.60
CA PRO A 159 7.66 8.07 -18.24
C PRO A 159 8.22 6.68 -17.98
N VAL A 160 8.70 6.45 -16.76
CA VAL A 160 9.21 5.14 -16.35
C VAL A 160 8.13 4.39 -15.58
N ARG A 161 7.88 3.13 -15.96
CA ARG A 161 6.97 2.22 -15.26
C ARG A 161 7.73 1.26 -14.36
N PHE A 162 7.23 1.06 -13.14
CA PHE A 162 7.69 0.05 -12.19
C PHE A 162 6.57 -0.92 -11.83
N THR A 163 6.92 -2.20 -11.81
CA THR A 163 6.10 -3.32 -11.32
C THR A 163 6.97 -4.20 -10.41
N GLN A 164 6.38 -5.18 -9.73
CA GLN A 164 7.16 -6.18 -9.00
C GLN A 164 8.06 -7.03 -9.90
N ASP A 165 7.73 -7.16 -11.19
CA ASP A 165 8.58 -7.83 -12.18
C ASP A 165 9.74 -6.96 -12.69
N THR A 166 9.80 -5.68 -12.31
CA THR A 166 10.89 -4.82 -12.73
C THR A 166 12.22 -5.30 -12.14
N ALA A 167 13.25 -5.40 -12.97
CA ALA A 167 14.54 -5.95 -12.55
C ALA A 167 15.10 -5.24 -11.30
N GLY A 168 15.34 -6.03 -10.25
CA GLY A 168 15.86 -5.55 -8.96
C GLY A 168 14.79 -5.17 -7.93
N VAL A 169 13.53 -5.02 -8.35
CA VAL A 169 12.39 -4.90 -7.43
C VAL A 169 12.17 -6.26 -6.75
N PRO A 170 12.09 -6.32 -5.40
CA PRO A 170 11.77 -7.56 -4.70
C PRO A 170 10.33 -8.00 -4.92
N GLY A 171 10.10 -9.31 -4.87
CA GLY A 171 8.79 -9.92 -5.09
C GLY A 171 8.63 -10.45 -6.51
N ALA A 172 7.43 -10.92 -6.82
CA ALA A 172 6.96 -11.23 -8.18
C ALA A 172 5.61 -10.55 -8.39
N SER A 173 5.24 -10.24 -9.62
CA SER A 173 3.93 -9.63 -9.90
C SER A 173 2.83 -10.69 -9.93
N GLU A 174 1.94 -10.68 -8.94
CA GLU A 174 0.84 -11.62 -8.78
C GLU A 174 -0.53 -10.93 -8.79
N GLU A 175 -1.56 -11.67 -9.20
CA GLU A 175 -2.92 -11.13 -9.26
C GLU A 175 -3.40 -10.75 -7.86
N GLY A 176 -3.78 -9.49 -7.67
CA GLY A 176 -4.29 -9.00 -6.38
C GLY A 176 -3.26 -8.30 -5.49
N ASP A 177 -1.97 -8.32 -5.83
CA ASP A 177 -0.89 -7.67 -5.06
C ASP A 177 -1.12 -6.18 -4.85
N ARG A 178 -1.62 -5.52 -5.90
CA ARG A 178 -1.93 -4.10 -5.94
C ARG A 178 -0.70 -3.23 -5.71
N PHE A 179 0.44 -3.58 -6.34
CA PHE A 179 1.63 -2.74 -6.32
C PHE A 179 1.29 -1.31 -6.77
N GLY A 180 1.66 -0.31 -5.97
CA GLY A 180 1.24 1.08 -6.22
C GLY A 180 -0.11 1.45 -5.62
N ALA A 181 -0.70 0.63 -4.75
CA ALA A 181 -1.91 1.00 -4.01
C ALA A 181 -1.71 2.22 -3.10
N ALA A 182 -0.47 2.45 -2.65
CA ALA A 182 -0.06 3.65 -1.95
C ALA A 182 1.36 4.04 -2.38
N VAL A 183 1.65 5.34 -2.39
CA VAL A 183 3.00 5.87 -2.63
C VAL A 183 3.35 6.98 -1.65
N ALA A 184 4.64 7.07 -1.29
CA ALA A 184 5.19 8.18 -0.53
C ALA A 184 6.64 8.43 -0.96
N ALA A 185 7.04 9.70 -1.05
CA ALA A 185 8.37 10.08 -1.51
C ALA A 185 9.15 10.91 -0.49
N GLY A 186 10.48 10.76 -0.50
CA GLY A 186 11.42 11.44 0.39
C GLY A 186 12.75 10.71 0.47
N ASP A 187 13.81 11.43 0.80
CA ASP A 187 15.16 10.88 0.99
C ASP A 187 15.21 10.09 2.31
N VAL A 188 15.16 8.76 2.23
CA VAL A 188 15.12 7.88 3.40
C VAL A 188 16.47 7.27 3.75
N ASP A 189 17.43 7.27 2.82
CA ASP A 189 18.78 6.77 3.06
C ASP A 189 19.84 7.86 3.30
N GLY A 190 19.48 9.12 3.08
CA GLY A 190 20.27 10.31 3.39
C GLY A 190 21.31 10.65 2.33
N ASP A 191 21.19 10.13 1.10
CA ASP A 191 22.10 10.41 0.00
C ASP A 191 21.77 11.71 -0.77
N GLY A 192 20.61 12.30 -0.45
CA GLY A 192 20.12 13.54 -1.00
C GLY A 192 19.46 13.40 -2.37
N TYR A 193 19.13 12.19 -2.83
CA TYR A 193 18.12 11.92 -3.83
C TYR A 193 16.80 11.59 -3.12
N ALA A 194 15.67 11.97 -3.70
CA ALA A 194 14.42 11.46 -3.14
C ALA A 194 14.27 9.97 -3.47
N ASP A 195 13.69 9.21 -2.53
CA ASP A 195 13.29 7.82 -2.73
C ASP A 195 11.78 7.69 -2.83
N LEU A 196 11.29 6.55 -3.31
CA LEU A 196 9.88 6.25 -3.44
C LEU A 196 9.52 4.95 -2.72
N ALA A 197 8.70 5.05 -1.67
CA ALA A 197 7.99 3.89 -1.12
C ALA A 197 6.72 3.60 -1.91
N VAL A 198 6.48 2.33 -2.15
CA VAL A 198 5.37 1.78 -2.92
C VAL A 198 4.75 0.64 -2.12
N GLY A 199 3.45 0.75 -1.85
CA GLY A 199 2.69 -0.28 -1.13
C GLY A 199 2.16 -1.34 -2.08
N SER A 200 2.23 -2.60 -1.66
CA SER A 200 1.61 -3.78 -2.27
C SER A 200 0.83 -4.54 -1.17
N PRO A 201 -0.35 -4.04 -0.77
CA PRO A 201 -1.07 -4.59 0.38
C PRO A 201 -1.62 -6.00 0.15
N GLY A 202 -1.77 -6.44 -1.10
CA GLY A 202 -2.22 -7.80 -1.42
C GLY A 202 -1.08 -8.82 -1.51
N GLU A 203 0.18 -8.42 -1.30
CA GLU A 203 1.32 -9.34 -1.40
C GLU A 203 1.16 -10.55 -0.47
N ASP A 204 1.24 -11.74 -1.05
CA ASP A 204 1.33 -12.99 -0.31
C ASP A 204 2.76 -13.20 0.21
N LEU A 205 2.91 -13.31 1.53
CA LEU A 205 4.22 -13.44 2.18
C LEU A 205 4.31 -14.74 2.97
N ALA A 206 5.29 -15.58 2.61
CA ALA A 206 5.49 -16.92 3.15
C ALA A 206 4.26 -17.82 2.98
N ASP A 207 3.53 -18.13 4.06
CA ASP A 207 2.31 -18.94 4.05
C ASP A 207 1.07 -18.10 4.43
N LYS A 208 1.17 -16.76 4.32
CA LYS A 208 0.13 -15.80 4.68
C LYS A 208 -0.41 -15.10 3.44
N ARG A 209 -1.72 -15.12 3.30
CA ARG A 209 -2.43 -14.42 2.23
C ARG A 209 -2.56 -12.93 2.56
N ASP A 210 -2.35 -12.05 1.59
CA ASP A 210 -2.56 -10.60 1.73
C ASP A 210 -1.84 -10.02 2.97
N GLY A 211 -0.63 -10.52 3.24
CA GLY A 211 0.21 -10.04 4.35
C GLY A 211 0.72 -8.63 4.11
N GLY A 212 0.95 -8.31 2.84
CA GLY A 212 1.28 -6.99 2.35
C GLY A 212 2.77 -6.63 2.50
N MET A 213 3.24 -5.79 1.59
CA MET A 213 4.63 -5.38 1.49
C MET A 213 4.75 -3.90 1.14
N VAL A 214 5.88 -3.29 1.53
CA VAL A 214 6.31 -1.96 1.08
C VAL A 214 7.66 -2.09 0.40
N THR A 215 7.73 -1.72 -0.87
CA THR A 215 8.96 -1.62 -1.63
C THR A 215 9.45 -0.18 -1.64
N VAL A 216 10.72 0.06 -1.34
CA VAL A 216 11.39 1.36 -1.48
C VAL A 216 12.33 1.31 -2.68
N LEU A 217 12.02 2.08 -3.72
CA LEU A 217 12.87 2.35 -4.86
C LEU A 217 13.80 3.52 -4.52
N LEU A 218 15.10 3.31 -4.62
CA LEU A 218 16.10 4.32 -4.26
C LEU A 218 16.40 5.26 -5.43
N GLY A 219 16.35 6.56 -5.16
CA GLY A 219 16.76 7.63 -6.06
C GLY A 219 18.24 7.54 -6.43
N ARG A 220 18.63 8.18 -7.52
CA ARG A 220 20.03 8.28 -7.99
C ARG A 220 20.14 9.23 -9.16
N ALA A 221 21.37 9.48 -9.60
CA ALA A 221 21.61 10.14 -10.87
C ALA A 221 20.90 9.39 -12.02
N GLY A 222 20.01 10.09 -12.73
CA GLY A 222 19.17 9.50 -13.79
C GLY A 222 17.83 8.95 -13.31
N GLY A 223 17.53 9.03 -12.00
CA GLY A 223 16.22 8.77 -11.42
C GLY A 223 16.03 7.35 -10.87
N LEU A 224 14.79 7.03 -10.50
CA LEU A 224 14.46 5.76 -9.85
C LEU A 224 14.84 4.55 -10.71
N SER A 225 15.23 3.45 -10.06
CA SER A 225 15.38 2.14 -10.68
C SER A 225 15.13 1.03 -9.65
N GLY A 226 14.91 -0.21 -10.11
CA GLY A 226 14.80 -1.37 -9.20
C GLY A 226 16.12 -1.76 -8.52
N SER A 227 17.27 -1.28 -9.00
CA SER A 227 18.57 -1.68 -8.44
C SER A 227 18.71 -1.26 -6.97
N GLY A 228 18.94 -2.21 -6.07
CA GLY A 228 19.12 -1.91 -4.66
C GLY A 228 17.83 -1.55 -3.90
N ALA A 229 16.68 -1.70 -4.55
CA ALA A 229 15.38 -1.54 -3.91
C ALA A 229 15.26 -2.42 -2.65
N LYS A 230 14.52 -1.92 -1.67
CA LYS A 230 14.32 -2.58 -0.37
C LYS A 230 12.87 -3.00 -0.23
N ALA A 231 12.62 -4.14 0.40
CA ALA A 231 11.28 -4.57 0.77
C ALA A 231 11.15 -4.59 2.30
N TYR A 232 9.98 -4.20 2.77
CA TYR A 232 9.61 -4.15 4.17
C TYR A 232 8.23 -4.78 4.33
N ASP A 233 8.08 -5.59 5.37
CA ASP A 233 6.85 -6.24 5.79
C ASP A 233 6.79 -6.23 7.33
N GLN A 234 5.75 -6.80 7.93
CA GLN A 234 5.65 -6.86 9.40
C GLN A 234 6.71 -7.73 10.08
N ASN A 235 7.37 -8.64 9.36
CA ASN A 235 8.50 -9.43 9.88
C ASN A 235 9.84 -8.70 9.80
N THR A 236 9.87 -7.51 9.18
CA THR A 236 11.08 -6.71 9.09
C THR A 236 11.50 -6.21 10.47
N SER A 237 12.79 -6.37 10.80
CA SER A 237 13.32 -6.00 12.11
C SER A 237 13.00 -4.54 12.48
N GLY A 238 12.28 -4.35 13.58
CA GLY A 238 11.86 -3.03 14.07
C GLY A 238 10.40 -2.70 13.76
N ALA A 239 9.74 -3.46 12.88
CA ALA A 239 8.28 -3.48 12.80
C ALA A 239 7.72 -4.27 13.99
N ALA A 240 6.58 -3.81 14.53
CA ALA A 240 5.90 -4.49 15.63
C ALA A 240 4.86 -5.45 15.07
N GLY A 241 4.80 -6.67 15.61
CA GLY A 241 3.88 -7.70 15.14
C GLY A 241 4.61 -8.82 14.40
N ALA A 242 3.84 -9.65 13.73
CA ALA A 242 4.29 -10.68 12.80
C ALA A 242 3.25 -10.78 11.70
N ILE A 243 3.66 -11.20 10.50
CA ILE A 243 2.72 -11.29 9.38
C ILE A 243 1.59 -12.30 9.70
N GLU A 244 0.36 -11.85 9.54
CA GLU A 244 -0.87 -12.61 9.56
C GLU A 244 -1.63 -12.50 8.22
N ASN A 245 -2.66 -13.34 8.03
CA ASN A 245 -3.51 -13.21 6.86
C ASN A 245 -4.28 -11.89 6.91
N ASP A 246 -4.41 -11.22 5.77
CA ASP A 246 -5.23 -10.01 5.61
C ASP A 246 -4.72 -8.81 6.43
N ASP A 247 -3.41 -8.75 6.71
CA ASP A 247 -2.76 -7.63 7.40
C ASP A 247 -2.67 -6.36 6.54
N LEU A 248 -2.60 -6.54 5.22
CA LEU A 248 -2.58 -5.45 4.24
C LEU A 248 -1.46 -4.42 4.52
N PHE A 249 -0.28 -4.89 4.93
CA PHE A 249 0.84 -3.99 5.19
C PHE A 249 1.17 -3.18 3.94
N GLY A 250 1.38 -1.86 4.09
CA GLY A 250 1.58 -0.95 2.97
C GLY A 250 0.29 -0.38 2.33
N LEU A 251 -0.90 -0.68 2.87
CA LEU A 251 -2.17 -0.10 2.39
C LEU A 251 -2.20 1.43 2.39
N ASN A 252 -1.47 2.08 3.32
CA ASN A 252 -1.31 3.52 3.36
C ASN A 252 0.15 3.87 3.69
N LEU A 253 0.71 4.85 2.98
CA LEU A 253 2.09 5.29 3.15
C LEU A 253 2.17 6.78 3.41
N LYS A 254 3.11 7.16 4.28
CA LYS A 254 3.50 8.56 4.50
C LYS A 254 4.93 8.60 5.01
N PHE A 255 5.77 9.36 4.34
CA PHE A 255 7.05 9.77 4.90
C PHE A 255 6.92 11.04 5.72
N ALA A 256 7.65 11.07 6.84
CA ALA A 256 7.73 12.22 7.73
C ALA A 256 9.14 12.28 8.30
N ASP A 257 9.87 13.35 7.98
CA ASP A 257 11.15 13.65 8.63
C ASP A 257 10.88 14.29 10.00
N PHE A 258 11.03 13.51 11.06
CA PHE A 258 10.90 13.98 12.44
C PHE A 258 12.19 14.63 12.98
N LEU A 259 13.32 14.50 12.27
CA LEU A 259 14.64 14.93 12.73
C LEU A 259 15.03 16.32 12.19
N HIS A 260 14.44 16.79 11.08
CA HIS A 260 14.71 18.15 10.58
C HIS A 260 14.30 19.25 11.57
N LEU A 261 13.19 19.06 12.29
CA LEU A 261 12.66 20.04 13.26
C LEU A 261 13.48 20.10 14.56
N ALA A 262 14.13 19.00 14.94
CA ALA A 262 14.98 18.95 16.14
C ALA A 262 16.33 19.68 15.93
N ARG A 263 16.87 19.72 14.70
CA ARG A 263 18.15 20.35 14.41
C ARG A 263 18.09 21.87 14.30
N ARG A 264 16.93 22.46 13.99
CA ARG A 264 16.75 23.93 13.93
C ARG A 264 16.44 24.58 15.29
N SER A 265 16.15 23.81 16.33
CA SER A 265 15.64 24.30 17.63
C SER A 265 16.55 24.06 18.83
N LEU A 266 17.72 23.41 18.65
CA LEU A 266 18.67 23.22 19.74
C LEU A 266 19.79 24.26 19.67
N PRO A 267 19.81 25.30 20.53
CA PRO A 267 21.04 26.03 20.78
C PRO A 267 22.09 25.04 21.32
N PRO A 268 23.40 25.25 21.04
CA PRO A 268 24.43 24.35 21.52
C PRO A 268 24.33 24.20 23.04
N VAL A 269 24.19 22.95 23.51
CA VAL A 269 24.21 22.63 24.93
C VAL A 269 25.64 22.91 25.43
N THR A 270 25.89 24.16 25.80
CA THR A 270 26.99 24.46 26.71
C THR A 270 26.60 23.85 28.05
N ARG A 271 27.38 22.87 28.53
CA ARG A 271 27.26 22.38 29.90
C ARG A 271 27.54 23.54 30.85
N ARG A 272 26.50 24.29 31.20
CA ARG A 272 26.54 25.19 32.35
C ARG A 272 26.11 24.36 33.55
N SER A 273 27.05 24.14 34.47
CA SER A 273 26.77 23.60 35.79
C SER A 273 25.64 24.41 36.42
N LEU A 274 24.52 23.74 36.72
CA LEU A 274 23.41 24.35 37.45
C LEU A 274 23.92 24.74 38.86
N PRO A 275 23.59 25.93 39.38
CA PRO A 275 23.84 26.25 40.77
C PRO A 275 22.98 25.32 41.65
N HIS A 276 23.57 24.82 42.74
CA HIS A 276 22.89 23.98 43.71
C HIS A 276 21.67 24.71 44.29
N ASP A 277 20.47 24.14 44.10
CA ASP A 277 19.28 24.55 44.83
C ASP A 277 19.39 24.15 46.32
N PRO A 278 18.92 24.99 47.26
CA PRO A 278 18.98 24.69 48.68
C PRO A 278 17.96 23.61 49.08
N VAL A 279 18.41 22.70 49.94
CA VAL A 279 17.62 21.59 50.50
C VAL A 279 16.39 22.11 51.27
N VAL A 280 15.20 21.87 50.73
CA VAL A 280 13.92 22.09 51.44
C VAL A 280 13.67 20.90 52.38
N ARG A 281 13.56 21.17 53.69
CA ARG A 281 13.15 20.16 54.69
C ARG A 281 11.66 19.85 54.57
N PRO A 282 11.23 18.59 54.76
CA PRO A 282 9.82 18.22 54.70
C PRO A 282 9.03 18.74 55.93
N PRO A 283 7.74 19.08 55.78
CA PRO A 283 6.91 19.59 56.87
C PRO A 283 6.52 18.48 57.88
N ALA A 284 6.26 18.91 59.12
CA ALA A 284 5.90 18.06 60.26
C ALA A 284 4.55 17.34 60.09
N ARG A 285 4.45 16.11 60.59
CA ARG A 285 3.23 15.28 60.58
C ARG A 285 2.13 15.85 61.50
N PRO A 286 0.85 15.80 61.10
CA PRO A 286 -0.28 16.15 61.98
C PRO A 286 -0.55 15.08 63.06
N PRO A 287 -1.22 15.43 64.18
CA PRO A 287 -1.42 14.55 65.33
C PRO A 287 -2.45 13.44 65.06
N ALA A 288 -2.24 12.29 65.72
CA ALA A 288 -3.04 11.07 65.57
C ALA A 288 -4.38 11.13 66.34
N CYS A 289 -5.43 10.52 65.76
CA CYS A 289 -6.71 10.25 66.41
C CYS A 289 -6.58 9.30 67.62
N PRO A 290 -7.41 9.44 68.67
CA PRO A 290 -7.39 8.56 69.82
C PRO A 290 -8.07 7.21 69.50
N SER A 291 -7.43 6.12 69.93
CA SER A 291 -7.95 4.75 69.85
C SER A 291 -8.69 4.36 71.13
N GLY A 292 -9.88 3.75 70.97
CA GLY A 292 -10.61 3.06 72.03
C GLY A 292 -10.66 1.55 71.75
N ARG A 293 -10.00 0.78 72.64
CA ARG A 293 -10.12 -0.64 73.06
C ARG A 293 -10.93 -1.61 72.16
N THR A 294 -10.45 -2.83 71.86
CA THR A 294 -10.23 -3.90 72.85
C THR A 294 -9.24 -5.00 72.40
N THR A 295 -8.44 -5.46 73.38
CA THR A 295 -7.90 -6.83 73.62
C THR A 295 -7.26 -7.57 72.44
N GLY A 296 -5.93 -7.68 72.35
CA GLY A 296 -5.12 -8.64 73.11
C GLY A 296 -4.91 -9.91 72.26
N ARG A 297 -3.73 -10.12 71.64
CA ARG A 297 -2.66 -10.95 72.21
C ARG A 297 -1.34 -10.72 71.45
N ARG A 298 -0.26 -10.58 72.23
CA ARG A 298 1.17 -10.54 71.83
C ARG A 298 1.52 -11.83 71.04
N THR A 299 2.40 -11.84 70.05
CA THR A 299 3.87 -11.60 70.18
C THR A 299 4.55 -11.17 68.86
N ARG A 300 5.50 -10.23 69.01
CA ARG A 300 6.55 -9.76 68.08
C ARG A 300 7.77 -10.73 68.10
N PRO A 301 8.93 -10.43 67.44
CA PRO A 301 9.18 -10.16 66.01
C PRO A 301 10.51 -10.87 65.58
N LEU A 302 11.07 -10.55 64.40
CA LEU A 302 12.51 -10.30 64.10
C LEU A 302 12.74 -10.46 62.58
N HIS A 303 12.85 -9.36 61.84
CA HIS A 303 14.10 -8.76 61.34
C HIS A 303 14.80 -9.55 60.21
N ARG A 304 14.56 -9.07 58.96
CA ARG A 304 15.50 -8.65 57.86
C ARG A 304 17.01 -9.03 57.98
N PRO A 305 17.82 -8.98 56.88
CA PRO A 305 17.54 -8.68 55.45
C PRO A 305 18.35 -9.48 54.38
N TYR A 306 18.09 -9.19 53.10
CA TYR A 306 18.99 -9.17 51.90
C TYR A 306 20.15 -10.19 51.75
N ALA A 307 20.13 -10.97 50.64
CA ALA A 307 21.03 -10.84 49.47
C ALA A 307 21.43 -12.18 48.81
N ARG A 308 21.33 -12.18 47.46
CA ARG A 308 22.19 -12.82 46.45
C ARG A 308 22.44 -14.35 46.41
N SER A 309 22.11 -14.89 45.23
CA SER A 309 22.99 -15.68 44.35
C SER A 309 22.87 -17.21 44.33
N THR A 310 22.80 -17.69 43.07
CA THR A 310 23.34 -18.94 42.50
C THR A 310 22.68 -20.29 42.78
N SER A 311 22.06 -20.80 41.72
CA SER A 311 22.19 -22.15 41.13
C SER A 311 22.34 -23.36 42.07
N HIS A 312 21.33 -24.25 42.06
CA HIS A 312 21.59 -25.68 42.08
C HIS A 312 20.57 -26.49 41.27
N VAL A 313 21.14 -27.29 40.38
CA VAL A 313 20.59 -28.43 39.67
C VAL A 313 19.86 -29.37 40.63
N ARG A 314 18.63 -29.76 40.29
CA ARG A 314 18.05 -31.05 40.70
C ARG A 314 17.38 -31.73 39.52
N ARG A 315 17.95 -32.88 39.15
CA ARG A 315 17.31 -33.95 38.38
C ARG A 315 16.09 -34.48 39.16
N ALA A 316 14.98 -34.65 38.47
CA ALA A 316 13.93 -35.62 38.76
C ALA A 316 13.47 -36.15 37.39
N ALA A 317 13.90 -37.35 37.01
CA ALA A 317 13.17 -38.61 37.18
C ALA A 317 12.08 -38.82 36.11
N LEU A 318 12.51 -39.61 35.11
CA LEU A 318 11.77 -40.37 34.10
C LEU A 318 10.28 -40.63 34.37
N GLY A 319 9.44 -40.22 33.42
CA GLY A 319 8.05 -40.65 33.24
C GLY A 319 7.82 -41.04 31.77
N ARG A 320 7.37 -42.27 31.56
CA ARG A 320 7.14 -43.02 30.32
C ARG A 320 6.50 -42.24 29.15
N ALA A 321 7.06 -42.43 27.95
CA ALA A 321 6.43 -42.09 26.67
C ALA A 321 5.35 -43.13 26.28
N PRO A 322 4.23 -42.71 25.67
CA PRO A 322 3.39 -43.60 24.87
C PRO A 322 3.82 -43.53 23.39
N VAL A 323 4.16 -44.69 22.83
CA VAL A 323 4.26 -44.93 21.39
C VAL A 323 2.84 -44.83 20.82
N LEU A 324 2.59 -43.82 19.98
CA LEU A 324 1.31 -43.63 19.30
C LEU A 324 1.47 -43.90 17.79
N CYS A 325 0.57 -44.75 17.30
CA CYS A 325 0.59 -45.49 16.04
C CYS A 325 0.68 -44.62 14.76
N HIS A 326 1.49 -45.10 13.82
CA HIS A 326 1.68 -44.56 12.47
C HIS A 326 0.50 -44.86 11.50
N ASP A 327 -0.48 -45.70 11.91
CA ASP A 327 -1.52 -46.22 11.00
C ASP A 327 -2.74 -45.29 10.80
N ARG A 328 -2.98 -44.30 11.66
CA ARG A 328 -4.13 -43.38 11.50
C ARG A 328 -3.89 -42.28 10.46
N VAL A 329 -2.64 -41.83 10.30
CA VAL A 329 -2.30 -40.73 9.39
C VAL A 329 -2.44 -41.17 7.92
N VAL A 330 -2.06 -42.39 7.58
CA VAL A 330 -2.17 -42.94 6.21
C VAL A 330 -3.63 -43.16 5.79
N ALA A 331 -4.50 -43.53 6.74
CA ALA A 331 -5.92 -43.74 6.49
C ALA A 331 -6.70 -42.42 6.27
N ASP A 332 -6.26 -41.31 6.89
CA ASP A 332 -6.90 -40.01 6.70
C ASP A 332 -6.38 -39.28 5.44
N VAL A 333 -5.09 -39.41 5.12
CA VAL A 333 -4.52 -38.86 3.86
C VAL A 333 -5.15 -39.52 2.64
N SER A 334 -5.36 -40.84 2.67
CA SER A 334 -6.01 -41.57 1.55
C SER A 334 -7.49 -41.21 1.36
N LYS A 335 -8.20 -40.82 2.42
CA LYS A 335 -9.59 -40.31 2.31
C LYS A 335 -9.64 -38.89 1.76
N ILE A 336 -8.67 -38.05 2.12
CA ILE A 336 -8.57 -36.66 1.63
C ILE A 336 -8.21 -36.64 0.14
N LEU A 337 -7.24 -37.44 -0.28
CA LEU A 337 -6.83 -37.55 -1.70
C LEU A 337 -7.97 -38.10 -2.59
N ASN A 338 -8.73 -39.09 -2.09
CA ASN A 338 -9.89 -39.61 -2.83
C ASN A 338 -11.04 -38.59 -2.98
N ARG A 339 -11.17 -37.62 -2.07
CA ARG A 339 -12.16 -36.53 -2.17
C ARG A 339 -11.70 -35.43 -3.13
N ALA A 340 -10.41 -35.11 -3.15
CA ALA A 340 -9.83 -34.15 -4.08
C ALA A 340 -9.96 -34.63 -5.55
N ASP A 341 -9.66 -35.90 -5.80
CA ASP A 341 -9.84 -36.54 -7.10
C ASP A 341 -11.28 -36.47 -7.63
N LEU A 342 -12.26 -36.63 -6.74
CA LEU A 342 -13.68 -36.58 -7.10
C LEU A 342 -14.16 -35.14 -7.39
N LEU A 343 -13.52 -34.15 -6.75
CA LEU A 343 -13.76 -32.72 -6.97
C LEU A 343 -13.20 -32.27 -8.32
N LEU A 344 -11.99 -32.69 -8.67
CA LEU A 344 -11.40 -32.41 -9.98
C LEU A 344 -12.17 -33.09 -11.13
N ASP A 345 -12.64 -34.33 -10.94
CA ASP A 345 -13.47 -35.05 -11.91
C ASP A 345 -14.81 -34.34 -12.22
N LEU A 346 -15.34 -33.56 -11.27
CA LEU A 346 -16.58 -32.79 -11.40
C LEU A 346 -16.36 -31.38 -11.94
N LEU A 347 -15.27 -30.72 -11.54
CA LEU A 347 -14.97 -29.34 -11.95
C LEU A 347 -14.39 -29.27 -13.37
N GLY A 348 -13.59 -30.25 -13.79
CA GLY A 348 -12.97 -30.27 -15.13
C GLY A 348 -13.96 -30.11 -16.29
N PRO A 349 -15.06 -30.87 -16.35
CA PRO A 349 -16.09 -30.71 -17.38
C PRO A 349 -16.81 -29.36 -17.32
N VAL A 350 -17.04 -28.81 -16.12
CA VAL A 350 -17.72 -27.51 -15.95
C VAL A 350 -16.83 -26.38 -16.45
N VAL A 351 -15.55 -26.36 -16.04
CA VAL A 351 -14.56 -25.36 -16.47
C VAL A 351 -14.32 -25.45 -17.98
N GLY A 352 -14.17 -26.67 -18.52
CA GLY A 352 -14.02 -26.89 -19.96
C GLY A 352 -15.24 -26.39 -20.77
N ALA A 353 -16.45 -26.59 -20.27
CA ALA A 353 -17.68 -26.11 -20.92
C ALA A 353 -17.82 -24.58 -20.89
N VAL A 354 -17.46 -23.94 -19.76
CA VAL A 354 -17.48 -22.48 -19.64
C VAL A 354 -16.47 -21.84 -20.59
N LEU A 355 -15.22 -22.34 -20.61
CA LEU A 355 -14.18 -21.85 -21.52
C LEU A 355 -14.53 -22.07 -23.00
N LEU A 356 -15.21 -23.17 -23.33
CA LEU A 356 -15.69 -23.42 -24.68
C LEU A 356 -16.78 -22.43 -25.08
N MET A 357 -17.75 -22.15 -24.20
CA MET A 357 -18.84 -21.20 -24.46
C MET A 357 -18.31 -19.78 -24.64
N THR A 358 -17.52 -19.29 -23.68
CA THR A 358 -16.94 -17.93 -23.74
C THR A 358 -15.94 -17.80 -24.89
N GLY A 359 -15.20 -18.87 -25.20
CA GLY A 359 -14.30 -18.94 -26.35
C GLY A 359 -15.04 -18.85 -27.70
N VAL A 360 -16.24 -19.44 -27.81
CA VAL A 360 -17.05 -19.36 -29.04
C VAL A 360 -17.61 -17.95 -29.24
N ASP A 361 -18.04 -17.29 -28.18
CA ASP A 361 -18.57 -15.92 -28.27
C ASP A 361 -17.46 -14.94 -28.64
N THR A 362 -16.29 -15.02 -27.98
CA THR A 362 -15.12 -14.21 -28.33
C THR A 362 -14.60 -14.45 -29.76
N TYR A 363 -14.66 -15.68 -30.28
CA TYR A 363 -14.30 -15.97 -31.67
C TYR A 363 -15.28 -15.35 -32.68
N ARG A 364 -16.58 -15.31 -32.36
CA ARG A 364 -17.59 -14.67 -33.21
C ARG A 364 -17.38 -13.16 -33.31
N ASP A 365 -16.83 -12.55 -32.27
CA ASP A 365 -16.52 -11.12 -32.21
C ASP A 365 -15.13 -10.78 -32.81
N GLY A 366 -14.52 -11.70 -33.57
CA GLY A 366 -13.23 -11.51 -34.25
C GLY A 366 -12.01 -11.91 -33.41
N GLY A 367 -12.20 -12.52 -32.24
CA GLY A 367 -11.15 -13.05 -31.39
C GLY A 367 -10.54 -14.37 -31.89
N SER A 368 -9.53 -14.86 -31.17
CA SER A 368 -8.75 -16.05 -31.54
C SER A 368 -9.49 -17.38 -31.29
N MET A 369 -9.31 -18.34 -32.21
CA MET A 369 -9.82 -19.73 -32.07
C MET A 369 -9.13 -20.54 -30.96
N ALA A 370 -8.07 -20.01 -30.33
CA ALA A 370 -7.31 -20.72 -29.31
C ALA A 370 -8.15 -21.07 -28.06
N TRP A 371 -9.01 -20.15 -27.62
CA TRP A 371 -9.88 -20.31 -26.45
C TRP A 371 -10.92 -21.44 -26.59
N PRO A 372 -11.73 -21.49 -27.67
CA PRO A 372 -12.69 -22.58 -27.83
C PRO A 372 -12.00 -23.93 -28.05
N LEU A 373 -10.84 -23.97 -28.72
CA LEU A 373 -10.07 -25.22 -28.86
C LEU A 373 -9.55 -25.73 -27.52
N MET A 374 -9.03 -24.84 -26.66
CA MET A 374 -8.55 -25.22 -25.33
C MET A 374 -9.69 -25.70 -24.42
N GLY A 375 -10.85 -25.03 -24.45
CA GLY A 375 -12.05 -25.46 -23.74
C GLY A 375 -12.55 -26.83 -24.18
N ALA A 376 -12.58 -27.09 -25.50
CA ALA A 376 -12.96 -28.39 -26.05
C ALA A 376 -12.01 -29.52 -25.64
N VAL A 377 -10.70 -29.28 -25.67
CA VAL A 377 -9.69 -30.28 -25.26
C VAL A 377 -9.82 -30.62 -23.78
N LEU A 378 -9.98 -29.62 -22.90
CA LEU A 378 -10.18 -29.83 -21.46
C LEU A 378 -11.48 -30.58 -21.15
N LEU A 379 -12.57 -30.24 -21.85
CA LEU A 379 -13.86 -30.90 -21.69
C LEU A 379 -13.79 -32.38 -22.11
N LEU A 380 -13.25 -32.65 -23.30
CA LEU A 380 -13.14 -34.02 -23.84
C LEU A 380 -12.15 -34.87 -23.03
N GLY A 381 -11.03 -34.30 -22.60
CA GLY A 381 -10.05 -34.96 -21.74
C GLY A 381 -10.65 -35.36 -20.40
N SER A 382 -11.38 -34.44 -19.75
CA SER A 382 -12.05 -34.69 -18.47
C SER A 382 -13.14 -35.75 -18.59
N LEU A 383 -13.96 -35.68 -19.66
CA LEU A 383 -15.00 -36.67 -19.92
C LEU A 383 -14.43 -38.07 -20.18
N TRP A 384 -13.27 -38.15 -20.86
CA TRP A 384 -12.59 -39.42 -21.11
C TRP A 384 -12.03 -40.05 -19.83
N VAL A 385 -11.47 -39.26 -18.91
CA VAL A 385 -11.02 -39.72 -17.59
C VAL A 385 -12.20 -40.25 -16.77
N LEU A 386 -13.32 -39.53 -16.76
CA LEU A 386 -14.55 -39.95 -16.09
C LEU A 386 -15.07 -41.30 -16.65
N LEU A 387 -15.09 -41.44 -17.98
CA LEU A 387 -15.50 -42.67 -18.66
C LEU A 387 -14.57 -43.86 -18.35
N ARG A 388 -13.25 -43.63 -18.28
CA ARG A 388 -12.28 -44.66 -17.87
C ARG A 388 -12.51 -45.11 -16.43
N ARG A 389 -12.77 -44.17 -15.51
CA ARG A 389 -13.07 -44.48 -14.09
C ARG A 389 -14.37 -45.28 -13.94
N VAL A 390 -15.44 -44.90 -14.65
CA VAL A 390 -16.71 -45.66 -14.66
C VAL A 390 -16.53 -47.08 -15.20
N ARG A 391 -15.75 -47.26 -16.27
CA ARG A 391 -15.44 -48.59 -16.82
C ARG A 391 -14.62 -49.45 -15.85
N SER A 392 -13.66 -48.86 -15.13
CA SER A 392 -12.85 -49.57 -14.13
C SER A 392 -13.68 -50.10 -12.94
N ARG A 393 -14.76 -49.39 -12.55
CA ARG A 393 -15.65 -49.81 -11.46
C ARG A 393 -16.60 -50.94 -11.86
N ARG A 394 -16.92 -51.08 -13.15
CA ARG A 394 -17.80 -52.16 -13.66
C ARG A 394 -17.08 -53.51 -13.86
N GLY A 395 -15.74 -53.55 -13.75
CA GLY A 395 -14.94 -54.75 -13.97
C GLY A 395 -14.61 -55.59 -12.72
N ARG A 396 -15.10 -55.22 -11.53
CA ARG A 396 -14.90 -56.01 -10.30
C ARG A 396 -16.07 -56.99 -10.10
N PRO A 397 -15.87 -58.33 -10.17
CA PRO A 397 -16.90 -59.27 -9.75
C PRO A 397 -17.16 -59.07 -8.25
N GLY A 398 -18.45 -58.95 -7.89
CA GLY A 398 -18.86 -58.83 -6.49
C GLY A 398 -18.50 -60.09 -5.70
N PRO A 399 -18.27 -59.97 -4.38
CA PRO A 399 -18.00 -61.14 -3.54
C PRO A 399 -19.21 -62.08 -3.58
N SER A 400 -18.94 -63.35 -3.92
CA SER A 400 -19.88 -64.47 -3.81
C SER A 400 -20.44 -64.52 -2.39
N ALA A 401 -21.77 -64.62 -2.27
CA ALA A 401 -22.50 -64.72 -1.02
C ALA A 401 -22.19 -66.00 -0.24
#